data_AF-A0AAD1EJY4-F1
#
_entry.id   AF-A0AAD1EJY4-F1
#
_cell.length_a   1.000
_cell.length_b   1.000
_cell.length_c   1.000
_cell.angle_alpha   90.00
_cell.angle_beta   90.00
_cell.angle_gamma   90.00
#
_symmetry.space_group_name_H-M   'P 1'
#
loop_
_entity.id
_entity.type
_entity.pdbx_description
1 polymer ?
#
loop_
_entity_poly.entity_id
_entity_poly.type
_entity_poly.pdbx_seq_one_letter_code
_entity_poly.pdbx_strand_id
1 'polypeptide(L)'
;MIRFDMSTVRHAARTTLRLAMSGLLVAGLTATARAQERTAISGTTVSLTPLKGFAPSAKFAGLENVEAKASVLVVELPPEAHPQLSALFTNLETAKTNFAKQNITIDDAEDIETAAGKGRILTGQQALGPATFDKWIVLLKGAKTVMITVQAPDDSDLDGDDVVAMLKTVSLGAEPTLDQKLAALPFRVRATEPFRVVDTFGGLGVLMTSGPLNVDPKGQQPMLIVSYQTGGQVAAGQLAAVGEKLLSTTRGFEKAEVTKRDTVAFAGSNEGSMLTGTTAGDSGRKRFAQYMGLGADGRFVRMIVSADEATYSSLEPAIKAIADSIAFAK
;
A
#
# COMPACT_ATOMS: atom_id res chain seq x y z
N MET A 1 71.25 41.88 -30.25
CA MET A 1 72.24 41.79 -31.35
C MET A 1 73.14 40.62 -31.01
N ILE A 2 73.05 39.53 -31.77
CA ILE A 2 73.98 38.39 -31.92
C ILE A 2 73.13 37.28 -32.56
N ARG A 3 73.33 37.10 -33.86
CA ARG A 3 72.83 35.99 -34.67
C ARG A 3 73.70 34.78 -34.39
N PHE A 4 73.10 33.59 -34.32
CA PHE A 4 73.78 32.36 -34.71
C PHE A 4 72.84 31.53 -35.58
N ASP A 5 73.49 30.85 -36.51
CA ASP A 5 73.07 30.62 -37.89
C ASP A 5 72.21 29.36 -38.05
N MET A 6 71.28 29.44 -39.01
CA MET A 6 70.37 28.37 -39.41
C MET A 6 70.84 27.79 -40.75
N SER A 7 71.32 26.55 -40.75
CA SER A 7 71.20 25.63 -41.87
C SER A 7 71.22 24.22 -41.28
N THR A 8 70.34 23.27 -41.63
CA THR A 8 69.98 22.88 -43.00
C THR A 8 68.71 22.03 -42.95
N VAL A 9 67.80 22.21 -43.91
CA VAL A 9 66.59 21.39 -44.13
C VAL A 9 66.70 20.73 -45.50
N ARG A 10 66.10 19.53 -45.62
CA ARG A 10 65.67 18.75 -46.82
C ARG A 10 66.56 17.54 -47.13
N HIS A 11 66.19 16.36 -46.64
CA HIS A 11 65.25 15.38 -47.24
C HIS A 11 65.84 14.62 -48.44
N ALA A 12 66.10 13.33 -48.23
CA ALA A 12 66.12 12.32 -49.29
C ALA A 12 65.45 11.05 -48.75
N ALA A 13 64.55 10.51 -49.54
CA ALA A 13 63.59 9.48 -49.19
C ALA A 13 64.13 8.07 -49.46
N ARG A 14 63.40 7.10 -48.88
CA ARG A 14 63.24 5.68 -49.28
C ARG A 14 64.31 4.66 -48.85
N THR A 15 63.95 3.89 -47.80
CA THR A 15 64.15 2.43 -47.81
C THR A 15 63.03 1.70 -47.03
N THR A 16 62.06 1.19 -47.80
CA THR A 16 61.48 -0.18 -47.78
C THR A 16 61.37 -0.99 -46.47
N LEU A 17 60.13 -1.21 -46.04
CA LEU A 17 59.46 -2.51 -45.81
C LEU A 17 59.99 -3.44 -44.67
N ARG A 18 59.15 -3.59 -43.63
CA ARG A 18 58.65 -4.85 -43.00
C ARG A 18 58.44 -4.65 -41.48
N LEU A 19 57.19 -4.48 -41.06
CA LEU A 19 56.55 -5.33 -40.04
C LEU A 19 55.07 -4.94 -39.94
N ALA A 20 54.20 -5.82 -40.43
CA ALA A 20 52.79 -5.82 -40.13
C ALA A 20 52.60 -6.67 -38.86
N MET A 21 52.10 -6.09 -37.76
CA MET A 21 51.19 -6.75 -36.82
C MET A 21 50.84 -5.81 -35.65
N SER A 22 49.56 -5.87 -35.27
CA SER A 22 49.03 -5.59 -33.93
C SER A 22 48.75 -4.12 -33.55
N GLY A 23 47.45 -3.78 -33.61
CA GLY A 23 46.91 -2.56 -32.99
C GLY A 23 45.43 -2.34 -33.29
N LEU A 24 44.62 -3.41 -33.32
CA LEU A 24 43.18 -3.33 -33.52
C LEU A 24 42.47 -3.59 -32.18
N LEU A 25 41.51 -2.72 -31.85
CA LEU A 25 40.45 -2.86 -30.82
C LEU A 25 40.86 -2.95 -29.33
N VAL A 26 40.64 -1.84 -28.60
CA VAL A 26 39.85 -1.87 -27.34
C VAL A 26 39.06 -0.55 -27.26
N ALA A 27 37.97 -0.45 -28.01
CA ALA A 27 36.90 0.48 -27.64
C ALA A 27 36.07 -0.25 -26.58
N GLY A 28 36.42 -0.04 -25.32
CA GLY A 28 35.68 -0.60 -24.19
C GLY A 28 34.25 -0.06 -24.21
N LEU A 29 33.31 -0.92 -24.62
CA LEU A 29 31.90 -0.77 -24.29
C LEU A 29 31.79 -0.84 -22.77
N THR A 30 31.87 0.30 -22.09
CA THR A 30 31.31 0.43 -20.75
C THR A 30 29.80 0.41 -20.90
N ALA A 31 29.23 -0.79 -21.01
CA ALA A 31 27.83 -0.99 -20.67
C ALA A 31 27.73 -0.63 -19.18
N THR A 32 27.35 0.61 -18.88
CA THR A 32 26.86 0.96 -17.56
C THR A 32 25.63 0.10 -17.35
N ALA A 33 25.80 -1.03 -16.65
CA ALA A 33 24.70 -1.75 -16.04
C ALA A 33 23.99 -0.72 -15.16
N ARG A 34 22.85 -0.19 -15.63
CA ARG A 34 21.99 0.60 -14.78
C ARG A 34 21.47 -0.36 -13.73
N ALA A 35 22.08 -0.31 -12.54
CA ALA A 35 21.48 -0.88 -11.35
C ALA A 35 20.06 -0.32 -11.31
N GLN A 36 19.08 -1.22 -11.34
CA GLN A 36 17.68 -0.82 -11.37
C GLN A 36 17.42 0.02 -10.11
N GLU A 37 17.08 1.29 -10.33
CA GLU A 37 16.99 2.27 -9.26
C GLU A 37 15.95 1.81 -8.23
N ARG A 38 16.28 1.99 -6.93
CA ARG A 38 15.31 1.72 -5.88
C ARG A 38 14.17 2.73 -6.00
N THR A 39 12.95 2.22 -5.97
CA THR A 39 11.71 3.00 -5.96
C THR A 39 11.19 3.11 -4.54
N ALA A 40 11.00 4.34 -4.07
CA ALA A 40 10.30 4.59 -2.82
C ALA A 40 8.79 4.40 -2.99
N ILE A 41 8.14 3.71 -2.06
CA ILE A 41 6.70 3.49 -2.07
C ILE A 41 6.01 4.65 -1.36
N SER A 42 5.21 5.41 -2.12
CA SER A 42 4.54 6.63 -1.66
C SER A 42 3.73 6.39 -0.39
N GLY A 43 3.88 7.30 0.58
CA GLY A 43 3.18 7.25 1.86
C GLY A 43 3.69 6.20 2.85
N THR A 44 4.81 5.52 2.56
CA THR A 44 5.39 4.49 3.43
C THR A 44 6.87 4.69 3.69
N THR A 45 7.40 3.89 4.60
CA THR A 45 8.82 3.80 4.93
C THR A 45 9.60 2.93 3.93
N VAL A 46 8.92 2.23 3.01
CA VAL A 46 9.49 1.18 2.14
C VAL A 46 10.12 1.75 0.87
N SER A 47 11.29 1.21 0.51
CA SER A 47 11.86 1.31 -0.84
C SER A 47 12.36 -0.04 -1.32
N LEU A 48 12.16 -0.36 -2.60
CA LEU A 48 12.58 -1.63 -3.22
C LEU A 48 12.97 -1.43 -4.68
N THR A 49 13.71 -2.38 -5.27
CA THR A 49 14.00 -2.40 -6.70
C THR A 49 12.88 -3.17 -7.41
N PRO A 50 11.99 -2.50 -8.17
CA PRO A 50 10.81 -3.14 -8.74
C PRO A 50 11.20 -4.17 -9.82
N LEU A 51 10.40 -5.20 -10.03
CA LEU A 51 10.52 -6.03 -11.23
C LEU A 51 10.16 -5.25 -12.49
N LYS A 52 10.67 -5.69 -13.65
CA LYS A 52 10.33 -5.08 -14.93
C LYS A 52 8.80 -5.07 -15.13
N GLY A 53 8.27 -3.93 -15.58
CA GLY A 53 6.82 -3.76 -15.81
C GLY A 53 6.03 -3.31 -14.58
N PHE A 54 6.60 -3.38 -13.38
CA PHE A 54 5.98 -2.78 -12.19
C PHE A 54 6.23 -1.27 -12.15
N ALA A 55 5.16 -0.51 -11.93
CA ALA A 55 5.18 0.93 -11.75
C ALA A 55 4.43 1.34 -10.47
N PRO A 56 4.72 2.50 -9.86
CA PRO A 56 3.96 3.00 -8.71
C PRO A 56 2.46 3.05 -8.97
N SER A 57 1.68 2.52 -8.03
CA SER A 57 0.22 2.57 -8.09
C SER A 57 -0.30 3.92 -7.62
N ALA A 58 -1.27 4.48 -8.34
CA ALA A 58 -2.04 5.64 -7.89
C ALA A 58 -3.21 5.25 -6.95
N LYS A 59 -3.46 3.94 -6.79
CA LYS A 59 -4.67 3.41 -6.15
C LYS A 59 -4.42 2.92 -4.73
N PHE A 60 -3.17 2.60 -4.38
CA PHE A 60 -2.76 2.04 -3.09
C PHE A 60 -1.27 2.27 -2.87
N ALA A 61 -0.79 2.14 -1.63
CA ALA A 61 0.65 2.20 -1.35
C ALA A 61 1.35 0.96 -1.91
N GLY A 62 1.98 1.09 -3.09
CA GLY A 62 2.58 -0.06 -3.74
C GLY A 62 2.90 0.12 -5.22
N LEU A 63 3.04 -1.01 -5.91
CA LEU A 63 3.32 -1.10 -7.33
C LEU A 63 2.26 -1.93 -8.04
N GLU A 64 2.03 -1.68 -9.32
CA GLU A 64 1.18 -2.48 -10.19
C GLU A 64 1.88 -2.81 -11.52
N ASN A 65 1.62 -4.01 -12.04
CA ASN A 65 1.96 -4.42 -13.38
C ASN A 65 0.64 -4.73 -14.12
N VAL A 66 0.27 -3.87 -15.06
CA VAL A 66 -1.02 -3.95 -15.77
C VAL A 66 -1.07 -5.15 -16.70
N GLU A 67 0.05 -5.51 -17.34
CA GLU A 67 0.13 -6.62 -18.29
C GLU A 67 0.01 -7.96 -17.57
N ALA A 68 0.80 -8.16 -16.51
CA ALA A 68 0.76 -9.36 -15.68
C ALA A 68 -0.44 -9.37 -14.69
N LYS A 69 -1.24 -8.31 -14.65
CA LYS A 69 -2.31 -8.09 -13.66
C LYS A 69 -1.84 -8.31 -12.21
N ALA A 70 -0.58 -7.99 -11.94
CA ALA A 70 0.07 -8.22 -10.67
C ALA A 70 0.17 -6.93 -9.84
N SER A 71 0.28 -7.07 -8.52
CA SER A 71 0.46 -5.93 -7.61
C SER A 71 1.41 -6.26 -6.46
N VAL A 72 2.08 -5.22 -5.98
CA VAL A 72 2.82 -5.20 -4.71
C VAL A 72 2.11 -4.23 -3.80
N LEU A 73 1.54 -4.69 -2.68
CA LEU A 73 0.88 -3.85 -1.69
C LEU A 73 1.75 -3.74 -0.44
N VAL A 74 1.94 -2.52 0.06
CA VAL A 74 2.64 -2.24 1.31
C VAL A 74 1.65 -1.76 2.37
N VAL A 75 1.67 -2.41 3.53
CA VAL A 75 0.90 -2.03 4.71
C VAL A 75 1.86 -1.79 5.87
N GLU A 76 1.78 -0.61 6.47
CA GLU A 76 2.49 -0.30 7.71
C GLU A 76 1.50 -0.25 8.88
N LEU A 77 1.86 -0.93 9.96
CA LEU A 77 1.09 -1.03 11.19
C LEU A 77 1.93 -0.51 12.36
N PRO A 78 1.29 -0.16 13.50
CA PRO A 78 2.02 0.20 14.72
C PRO A 78 3.07 -0.87 15.10
N PRO A 79 4.19 -0.48 15.73
CA PRO A 79 5.23 -1.41 16.14
C PRO A 79 4.71 -2.51 17.10
N GLU A 80 3.66 -2.22 17.87
CA GLU A 80 2.99 -3.15 18.79
C GLU A 80 2.30 -4.31 18.08
N ALA A 81 2.01 -4.18 16.78
CA ALA A 81 1.43 -5.25 15.98
C ALA A 81 2.46 -6.35 15.65
N HIS A 82 3.76 -6.04 15.66
CA HIS A 82 4.80 -6.97 15.21
C HIS A 82 4.78 -8.28 15.98
N PRO A 83 4.79 -8.34 17.33
CA PRO A 83 4.84 -9.60 18.06
C PRO A 83 3.68 -10.55 17.70
N GLN A 84 2.48 -9.99 17.52
CA GLN A 84 1.28 -10.75 17.17
C GLN A 84 1.34 -11.26 15.73
N LEU A 85 1.80 -10.42 14.79
CA LEU A 85 1.90 -10.80 13.38
C LEU A 85 3.06 -11.75 13.13
N SER A 86 4.21 -11.56 13.75
CA SER A 86 5.37 -12.45 13.59
C SER A 86 5.09 -13.86 14.07
N ALA A 87 4.17 -14.01 15.04
CA ALA A 87 3.72 -15.33 15.47
C ALA A 87 3.10 -16.15 14.32
N LEU A 88 2.45 -15.48 13.36
CA LEU A 88 1.87 -16.12 12.16
C LEU A 88 2.94 -16.66 11.19
N PHE A 89 4.17 -16.17 11.28
CA PHE A 89 5.30 -16.51 10.41
C PHE A 89 6.30 -17.47 11.10
N THR A 90 6.02 -17.94 12.31
CA THR A 90 6.98 -18.71 13.13
C THR A 90 7.43 -20.01 12.45
N ASN A 91 6.53 -20.67 11.71
CA ASN A 91 6.83 -21.85 10.89
C ASN A 91 5.71 -22.08 9.87
N LEU A 92 5.98 -22.94 8.89
CA LEU A 92 5.07 -23.24 7.78
C LEU A 92 3.69 -23.74 8.24
N GLU A 93 3.63 -24.67 9.20
CA GLU A 93 2.35 -25.23 9.67
C GLU A 93 1.48 -24.22 10.42
N THR A 94 2.12 -23.32 11.17
CA THR A 94 1.45 -22.20 11.83
C THR A 94 0.91 -21.20 10.80
N ALA A 95 1.69 -20.92 9.76
CA ALA A 95 1.27 -20.07 8.65
C ALA A 95 0.06 -20.68 7.93
N LYS A 96 0.15 -21.95 7.48
CA LYS A 96 -0.97 -22.68 6.85
C LYS A 96 -2.27 -22.57 7.65
N THR A 97 -2.21 -22.88 8.94
CA THR A 97 -3.39 -22.88 9.82
C THR A 97 -4.03 -21.49 9.95
N ASN A 98 -3.21 -20.43 10.05
CA ASN A 98 -3.75 -19.09 10.30
C ASN A 98 -4.19 -18.37 9.03
N PHE A 99 -3.47 -18.55 7.92
CA PHE A 99 -3.79 -17.94 6.63
C PHE A 99 -4.97 -18.63 5.93
N ALA A 100 -5.23 -19.91 6.22
CA ALA A 100 -6.44 -20.61 5.74
C ALA A 100 -7.73 -19.91 6.18
N LYS A 101 -7.73 -19.22 7.33
CA LYS A 101 -8.88 -18.41 7.81
C LYS A 101 -9.22 -17.22 6.91
N GLN A 102 -8.28 -16.82 6.06
CA GLN A 102 -8.42 -15.77 5.04
C GLN A 102 -8.56 -16.37 3.63
N ASN A 103 -8.83 -17.68 3.53
CA ASN A 103 -8.85 -18.45 2.28
C ASN A 103 -7.51 -18.45 1.52
N ILE A 104 -6.39 -18.28 2.23
CA ILE A 104 -5.04 -18.34 1.66
C ILE A 104 -4.41 -19.69 2.05
N THR A 105 -4.06 -20.49 1.05
CA THR A 105 -3.27 -21.71 1.20
C THR A 105 -1.80 -21.34 1.16
N ILE A 106 -1.00 -21.77 2.13
CA ILE A 106 0.45 -21.51 2.17
C ILE A 106 1.18 -22.80 1.79
N ASP A 107 2.05 -22.72 0.80
CA ASP A 107 2.78 -23.85 0.24
C ASP A 107 4.22 -23.88 0.75
N ASP A 108 4.84 -22.71 0.87
CA ASP A 108 6.24 -22.57 1.24
C ASP A 108 6.53 -21.40 2.18
N ALA A 109 7.65 -21.49 2.89
CA ALA A 109 8.15 -20.43 3.76
C ALA A 109 9.69 -20.34 3.70
N GLU A 110 10.21 -19.18 3.33
CA GLU A 110 11.66 -18.93 3.17
C GLU A 110 12.14 -17.79 4.08
N ASP A 111 13.23 -18.02 4.82
CA ASP A 111 13.93 -16.96 5.55
C ASP A 111 14.75 -16.09 4.60
N ILE A 112 14.61 -14.77 4.73
CA ILE A 112 15.30 -13.80 3.89
C ILE A 112 16.04 -12.75 4.72
N GLU A 113 17.14 -12.24 4.16
CA GLU A 113 17.83 -11.07 4.67
C GLU A 113 17.65 -9.90 3.71
N THR A 114 17.33 -8.74 4.25
CA THR A 114 17.11 -7.50 3.52
C THR A 114 17.90 -6.38 4.17
N ALA A 115 17.97 -5.21 3.53
CA ALA A 115 18.51 -4.02 4.19
C ALA A 115 17.66 -3.56 5.40
N ALA A 116 16.39 -4.01 5.47
CA ALA A 116 15.50 -3.81 6.62
C ALA A 116 15.75 -4.79 7.77
N GLY A 117 16.61 -5.79 7.59
CA GLY A 117 16.86 -6.88 8.53
C GLY A 117 16.29 -8.22 8.05
N LYS A 118 16.21 -9.17 8.99
CA LYS A 118 15.70 -10.53 8.73
C LYS A 118 14.18 -10.52 8.62
N GLY A 119 13.66 -11.27 7.66
CA GLY A 119 12.23 -11.52 7.46
C GLY A 119 11.99 -12.95 7.02
N ARG A 120 10.72 -13.30 6.85
CA ARG A 120 10.31 -14.56 6.26
C ARG A 120 9.24 -14.29 5.21
N ILE A 121 9.42 -14.87 4.02
CA ILE A 121 8.43 -14.89 2.96
C ILE A 121 7.55 -16.10 3.16
N LEU A 122 6.25 -15.93 3.05
CA LEU A 122 5.28 -17.00 2.87
C LEU A 122 4.81 -16.97 1.42
N THR A 123 4.88 -18.11 0.75
CA THR A 123 4.42 -18.29 -0.63
C THR A 123 3.20 -19.20 -0.63
N GLY A 124 2.20 -18.86 -1.43
CA GLY A 124 0.97 -19.64 -1.49
C GLY A 124 -0.04 -19.09 -2.49
N GLN A 125 -1.29 -19.50 -2.37
CA GLN A 125 -2.36 -19.14 -3.29
C GLN A 125 -3.64 -18.71 -2.57
N GLN A 126 -4.43 -17.85 -3.22
CA GLN A 126 -5.76 -17.46 -2.76
C GLN A 126 -6.79 -17.58 -3.88
N ALA A 127 -7.84 -18.36 -3.65
CA ALA A 127 -9.00 -18.39 -4.52
C ALA A 127 -9.93 -17.20 -4.22
N LEU A 128 -10.25 -16.41 -5.25
CA LEU A 128 -11.19 -15.29 -5.20
C LEU A 128 -12.23 -15.44 -6.32
N GLY A 129 -13.35 -16.11 -5.99
CA GLY A 129 -14.36 -16.45 -6.98
C GLY A 129 -13.82 -17.48 -7.98
N PRO A 130 -13.88 -17.22 -9.30
CA PRO A 130 -13.36 -18.13 -10.31
C PRO A 130 -11.84 -17.98 -10.56
N ALA A 131 -11.19 -16.99 -9.95
CA ALA A 131 -9.78 -16.70 -10.16
C ALA A 131 -8.93 -17.20 -8.98
N THR A 132 -7.73 -17.69 -9.29
CA THR A 132 -6.69 -18.03 -8.31
C THR A 132 -5.56 -17.02 -8.45
N PHE A 133 -5.00 -16.62 -7.31
CA PHE A 133 -3.88 -15.70 -7.28
C PHE A 133 -2.73 -16.32 -6.50
N ASP A 134 -1.55 -16.35 -7.10
CA ASP A 134 -0.30 -16.57 -6.40
C ASP A 134 -0.03 -15.39 -5.45
N LYS A 135 0.52 -15.70 -4.29
CA LYS A 135 0.78 -14.75 -3.21
C LYS A 135 2.14 -14.96 -2.58
N TRP A 136 2.83 -13.84 -2.37
CA TRP A 136 4.03 -13.75 -1.55
C TRP A 136 3.79 -12.72 -0.46
N ILE A 137 3.98 -13.10 0.80
CA ILE A 137 3.75 -12.24 1.95
C ILE A 137 5.02 -12.18 2.79
N VAL A 138 5.55 -11.00 3.02
CA VAL A 138 6.69 -10.79 3.92
C VAL A 138 6.30 -9.84 5.05
N LEU A 139 6.76 -10.16 6.25
CA LEU A 139 6.67 -9.30 7.42
C LEU A 139 8.09 -8.84 7.81
N LEU A 140 8.26 -7.53 7.95
CA LEU A 140 9.50 -6.87 8.34
C LEU A 140 9.29 -5.99 9.58
N LYS A 141 10.36 -5.85 10.37
CA LYS A 141 10.38 -5.01 11.57
C LYS A 141 11.21 -3.75 11.32
N GLY A 142 10.59 -2.58 11.44
CA GLY A 142 11.28 -1.30 11.48
C GLY A 142 10.74 -0.43 12.62
N ALA A 143 10.71 0.89 12.40
CA ALA A 143 9.95 1.82 13.26
C ALA A 143 8.44 1.51 13.25
N LYS A 144 7.96 0.92 12.14
CA LYS A 144 6.63 0.33 11.97
C LYS A 144 6.75 -1.17 11.72
N THR A 145 5.65 -1.88 11.89
CA THR A 145 5.50 -3.24 11.39
C THR A 145 5.12 -3.17 9.91
N VAL A 146 5.96 -3.70 9.02
CA VAL A 146 5.76 -3.60 7.57
C VAL A 146 5.35 -4.96 7.02
N MET A 147 4.20 -5.02 6.37
CA MET A 147 3.74 -6.19 5.63
C MET A 147 3.70 -5.84 4.15
N ILE A 148 4.39 -6.64 3.32
CA ILE A 148 4.37 -6.50 1.87
C ILE A 148 3.73 -7.75 1.29
N THR A 149 2.71 -7.55 0.46
CA THR A 149 2.00 -8.62 -0.25
C THR A 149 2.18 -8.44 -1.74
N VAL A 150 2.80 -9.40 -2.41
CA VAL A 150 2.79 -9.51 -3.87
C VAL A 150 1.68 -10.48 -4.26
N GLN A 151 0.92 -10.14 -5.30
CA GLN A 151 -0.05 -11.07 -5.87
C GLN A 151 -0.14 -10.95 -7.38
N ALA A 152 -0.38 -12.06 -8.05
CA ALA A 152 -0.61 -12.15 -9.49
C ALA A 152 -1.59 -13.30 -9.77
N PRO A 153 -2.36 -13.27 -10.87
CA PRO A 153 -3.08 -14.45 -11.33
C PRO A 153 -2.14 -15.65 -11.48
N ASP A 154 -2.63 -16.85 -11.20
CA ASP A 154 -1.87 -18.11 -11.37
C ASP A 154 -1.52 -18.41 -12.84
N ASP A 155 -2.19 -17.76 -13.78
CA ASP A 155 -1.91 -17.79 -15.22
C ASP A 155 -0.98 -16.66 -15.70
N SER A 156 -0.37 -15.89 -14.77
CA SER A 156 0.56 -14.81 -15.12
C SER A 156 1.97 -15.33 -15.46
N ASP A 157 2.69 -14.59 -16.30
CA ASP A 157 4.10 -14.88 -16.64
C ASP A 157 5.09 -14.42 -15.54
N LEU A 158 4.61 -14.16 -14.32
CA LEU A 158 5.46 -13.67 -13.23
C LEU A 158 6.24 -14.83 -12.60
N ASP A 159 7.56 -14.80 -12.70
CA ASP A 159 8.42 -15.81 -12.09
C ASP A 159 8.52 -15.60 -10.56
N GLY A 160 8.29 -16.68 -9.80
CA GLY A 160 8.29 -16.63 -8.34
C GLY A 160 9.66 -16.32 -7.72
N ASP A 161 10.75 -16.79 -8.33
CA ASP A 161 12.10 -16.53 -7.84
C ASP A 161 12.46 -15.05 -8.06
N ASP A 162 12.01 -14.46 -9.17
CA ASP A 162 12.12 -13.02 -9.42
C ASP A 162 11.36 -12.20 -8.37
N VAL A 163 10.15 -12.64 -7.97
CA VAL A 163 9.38 -11.97 -6.90
C VAL A 163 10.13 -12.02 -5.57
N VAL A 164 10.68 -13.18 -5.21
CA VAL A 164 11.51 -13.34 -4.00
C VAL A 164 12.75 -12.45 -4.08
N ALA A 165 13.43 -12.40 -5.23
CA ALA A 165 14.60 -11.55 -5.44
C ALA A 165 14.26 -10.06 -5.27
N MET A 166 13.12 -9.60 -5.80
CA MET A 166 12.61 -8.23 -5.58
C MET A 166 12.37 -7.96 -4.09
N LEU A 167 11.70 -8.87 -3.37
CA LEU A 167 11.42 -8.70 -1.93
C LEU A 167 12.71 -8.66 -1.09
N LYS A 168 13.78 -9.35 -1.50
CA LYS A 168 15.11 -9.26 -0.86
C LYS A 168 15.75 -7.87 -0.97
N THR A 169 15.34 -7.05 -1.94
CA THR A 169 15.88 -5.68 -2.13
C THR A 169 15.27 -4.64 -1.18
N VAL A 170 14.27 -5.02 -0.38
CA VAL A 170 13.53 -4.09 0.48
C VAL A 170 14.46 -3.40 1.49
N SER A 171 14.23 -2.11 1.66
CA SER A 171 14.88 -1.25 2.65
C SER A 171 13.82 -0.36 3.31
N LEU A 172 14.05 0.03 4.56
CA LEU A 172 13.20 0.95 5.30
C LEU A 172 13.93 2.27 5.53
N GLY A 173 13.26 3.39 5.21
CA GLY A 173 13.77 4.75 5.33
C GLY A 173 13.20 5.51 6.53
N ALA A 174 13.09 6.83 6.39
CA ALA A 174 12.40 7.67 7.36
C ALA A 174 10.88 7.54 7.21
N GLU A 175 10.15 7.65 8.32
CA GLU A 175 8.69 7.69 8.29
C GLU A 175 8.21 8.98 7.60
N PRO A 176 7.29 8.89 6.62
CA PRO A 176 6.70 10.08 6.01
C PRO A 176 5.93 10.92 7.03
N THR A 177 5.89 12.24 6.82
CA THR A 177 5.05 13.12 7.64
C THR A 177 3.58 12.78 7.43
N LEU A 178 2.73 13.13 8.41
CA LEU A 178 1.28 12.91 8.29
C LEU A 178 0.72 13.54 7.00
N ASP A 179 1.14 14.76 6.65
CA ASP A 179 0.70 15.42 5.42
C ASP A 179 1.11 14.66 4.16
N GLN A 180 2.31 14.08 4.13
CA GLN A 180 2.76 13.24 3.02
C GLN A 180 1.92 11.97 2.91
N LYS A 181 1.60 11.32 4.05
CA LYS A 181 0.73 10.14 4.07
C LYS A 181 -0.69 10.45 3.57
N LEU A 182 -1.28 11.56 4.03
CA LEU A 182 -2.60 12.00 3.60
C LEU A 182 -2.62 12.38 2.12
N ALA A 183 -1.56 13.03 1.61
CA ALA A 183 -1.44 13.40 0.20
C ALA A 183 -1.28 12.18 -0.72
N ALA A 184 -0.81 11.04 -0.21
CA ALA A 184 -0.65 9.80 -0.96
C ALA A 184 -1.96 9.00 -1.10
N LEU A 185 -3.03 9.37 -0.39
CA LEU A 185 -4.31 8.66 -0.46
C LEU A 185 -5.04 8.95 -1.79
N PRO A 186 -5.84 8.00 -2.31
CA PRO A 186 -6.66 8.19 -3.51
C PRO A 186 -7.90 9.09 -3.26
N PHE A 187 -7.99 9.69 -2.07
CA PHE A 187 -9.01 10.65 -1.66
C PHE A 187 -8.40 11.69 -0.73
N ARG A 188 -9.06 12.84 -0.62
CA ARG A 188 -8.73 13.90 0.34
C ARG A 188 -9.65 13.81 1.53
N VAL A 189 -9.15 14.20 2.69
CA VAL A 189 -9.91 14.27 3.94
C VAL A 189 -9.22 15.24 4.88
N ARG A 190 -10.00 15.94 5.70
CA ARG A 190 -9.50 16.84 6.75
C ARG A 190 -10.10 16.43 8.09
N ALA A 191 -9.24 16.19 9.07
CA ALA A 191 -9.68 16.00 10.45
C ALA A 191 -10.31 17.29 11.01
N THR A 192 -11.32 17.15 11.86
CA THR A 192 -11.98 18.25 12.55
C THR A 192 -12.06 17.91 14.02
N GLU A 193 -11.70 18.84 14.90
CA GLU A 193 -11.77 18.63 16.36
C GLU A 193 -13.17 18.16 16.80
N PRO A 194 -13.26 17.21 17.75
CA PRO A 194 -12.16 16.66 18.56
C PRO A 194 -11.43 15.46 17.91
N PHE A 195 -11.74 15.10 16.66
CA PHE A 195 -11.03 14.03 15.98
C PHE A 195 -9.63 14.47 15.55
N ARG A 196 -8.67 13.59 15.80
CA ARG A 196 -7.30 13.67 15.28
C ARG A 196 -6.99 12.44 14.44
N VAL A 197 -6.09 12.58 13.49
CA VAL A 197 -5.56 11.42 12.76
C VAL A 197 -4.67 10.60 13.69
N VAL A 198 -4.87 9.29 13.70
CA VAL A 198 -3.99 8.32 14.35
C VAL A 198 -2.89 7.93 13.36
N ASP A 199 -3.27 7.36 12.21
CA ASP A 199 -2.36 7.05 11.11
C ASP A 199 -3.15 6.73 9.82
N THR A 200 -2.44 6.58 8.71
CA THR A 200 -2.97 5.96 7.49
C THR A 200 -2.64 4.47 7.44
N PHE A 201 -3.41 3.68 6.69
CA PHE A 201 -3.16 2.25 6.52
C PHE A 201 -3.28 1.82 5.05
N GLY A 202 -2.28 1.07 4.57
CA GLY A 202 -2.24 0.51 3.22
C GLY A 202 -2.28 1.51 2.05
N GLY A 203 -2.06 2.80 2.31
CA GLY A 203 -2.30 3.87 1.33
C GLY A 203 -3.76 3.98 0.86
N LEU A 204 -4.68 3.36 1.60
CA LEU A 204 -6.09 3.20 1.22
C LEU A 204 -7.05 3.77 2.25
N GLY A 205 -6.57 4.14 3.43
CA GLY A 205 -7.43 4.68 4.45
C GLY A 205 -6.71 5.45 5.52
N VAL A 206 -7.51 6.15 6.31
CA VAL A 206 -7.08 6.89 7.49
C VAL A 206 -7.93 6.48 8.69
N LEU A 207 -7.26 6.30 9.82
CA LEU A 207 -7.88 6.10 11.12
C LEU A 207 -7.83 7.43 11.89
N MET A 208 -8.98 7.84 12.41
CA MET A 208 -9.11 8.99 13.30
C MET A 208 -9.79 8.58 14.60
N THR A 209 -9.49 9.32 15.66
CA THR A 209 -10.10 9.12 16.98
C THR A 209 -10.29 10.43 17.71
N SER A 210 -11.19 10.43 18.69
CA SER A 210 -11.36 11.52 19.66
C SER A 210 -10.91 11.03 21.03
N GLY A 211 -9.62 11.19 21.32
CA GLY A 211 -9.02 10.85 22.60
C GLY A 211 -7.52 10.56 22.50
N PRO A 212 -6.86 10.24 23.62
CA PRO A 212 -5.40 10.14 23.67
C PRO A 212 -4.81 8.81 23.15
N LEU A 213 -5.62 7.77 22.89
CA LEU A 213 -5.07 6.45 22.54
C LEU A 213 -4.82 6.33 21.04
N ASN A 214 -3.63 5.87 20.65
CA ASN A 214 -3.33 5.47 19.27
C ASN A 214 -3.62 3.97 19.03
N VAL A 215 -3.71 3.21 20.11
CA VAL A 215 -4.03 1.78 20.12
C VAL A 215 -5.11 1.57 21.18
N ASP A 216 -6.30 1.18 20.74
CA ASP A 216 -7.48 1.04 21.60
C ASP A 216 -8.22 -0.28 21.31
N PRO A 217 -7.64 -1.43 21.70
CA PRO A 217 -8.22 -2.75 21.40
C PRO A 217 -9.55 -2.98 22.12
N LYS A 218 -9.87 -2.19 23.15
CA LYS A 218 -11.13 -2.24 23.89
C LYS A 218 -12.20 -1.29 23.30
N GLY A 219 -11.83 -0.49 22.30
CA GLY A 219 -12.72 0.48 21.67
C GLY A 219 -13.35 1.47 22.66
N GLN A 220 -12.56 1.97 23.61
CA GLN A 220 -12.98 2.96 24.61
C GLN A 220 -13.16 4.38 24.04
N GLN A 221 -12.60 4.66 22.85
CA GLN A 221 -12.65 5.97 22.22
C GLN A 221 -13.47 5.93 20.93
N PRO A 222 -14.06 7.08 20.52
CA PRO A 222 -14.65 7.23 19.21
C PRO A 222 -13.66 6.84 18.12
N MET A 223 -14.12 6.02 17.17
CA MET A 223 -13.33 5.58 16.03
C MET A 223 -13.99 6.07 14.76
N LEU A 224 -13.23 6.72 13.89
CA LEU A 224 -13.66 7.10 12.55
C LEU A 224 -12.63 6.57 11.55
N ILE A 225 -13.09 5.80 10.59
CA ILE A 225 -12.27 5.24 9.52
C ILE A 225 -12.79 5.77 8.20
N VAL A 226 -11.91 6.30 7.36
CA VAL A 226 -12.19 6.54 5.94
C VAL A 226 -11.34 5.59 5.13
N SER A 227 -11.95 4.85 4.20
CA SER A 227 -11.25 3.93 3.32
C SER A 227 -11.73 4.04 1.87
N TYR A 228 -10.81 3.81 0.95
CA TYR A 228 -11.05 3.67 -0.47
C TYR A 228 -11.02 2.19 -0.83
N GLN A 229 -12.05 1.72 -1.53
CA GLN A 229 -12.11 0.33 -1.97
C GLN A 229 -11.52 0.20 -3.38
N THR A 230 -10.54 -0.69 -3.52
CA THR A 230 -9.88 -0.97 -4.81
C THR A 230 -10.53 -2.10 -5.60
N GLY A 231 -11.22 -3.03 -4.91
CA GLY A 231 -11.81 -4.23 -5.50
C GLY A 231 -13.29 -4.09 -5.83
N GLY A 232 -13.67 -4.55 -7.03
CA GLY A 232 -15.04 -4.58 -7.54
C GLY A 232 -15.57 -3.21 -7.95
N GLN A 233 -16.28 -3.14 -9.08
CA GLN A 233 -17.05 -1.96 -9.46
C GLN A 233 -18.46 -2.10 -8.89
N VAL A 234 -18.94 -1.03 -8.26
CA VAL A 234 -20.32 -0.93 -7.80
C VAL A 234 -21.12 -0.23 -8.89
N ALA A 235 -22.14 -0.90 -9.40
CA ALA A 235 -23.06 -0.30 -10.36
C ALA A 235 -23.84 0.85 -9.72
N ALA A 236 -24.19 1.86 -10.51
CA ALA A 236 -25.08 2.93 -10.07
C ALA A 236 -26.38 2.35 -9.48
N GLY A 237 -26.87 2.95 -8.39
CA GLY A 237 -28.05 2.47 -7.65
C GLY A 237 -27.81 1.27 -6.72
N GLN A 238 -26.65 0.60 -6.77
CA GLN A 238 -26.34 -0.53 -5.87
C GLN A 238 -25.58 -0.12 -4.61
N LEU A 239 -25.18 1.16 -4.49
CA LEU A 239 -24.31 1.64 -3.43
C LEU A 239 -24.88 1.39 -2.02
N ALA A 240 -26.18 1.60 -1.83
CA ALA A 240 -26.84 1.36 -0.54
C ALA A 240 -26.83 -0.13 -0.15
N ALA A 241 -27.16 -1.03 -1.08
CA ALA A 241 -27.15 -2.48 -0.85
C ALA A 241 -25.74 -3.00 -0.57
N VAL A 242 -24.74 -2.50 -1.30
CA VAL A 242 -23.33 -2.79 -1.03
C VAL A 242 -22.92 -2.28 0.35
N GLY A 243 -23.40 -1.09 0.76
CA GLY A 243 -23.13 -0.53 2.08
C GLY A 243 -23.68 -1.36 3.24
N GLU A 244 -24.89 -1.89 3.10
CA GLU A 244 -25.49 -2.80 4.09
C GLU A 244 -24.67 -4.09 4.22
N LYS A 245 -24.28 -4.69 3.09
CA LYS A 245 -23.45 -5.90 3.07
C LYS A 245 -22.06 -5.66 3.67
N LEU A 246 -21.45 -4.52 3.38
CA LEU A 246 -20.15 -4.15 3.96
C LEU A 246 -20.26 -3.92 5.47
N LEU A 247 -21.34 -3.29 5.93
CA LEU A 247 -21.58 -3.08 7.35
C LEU A 247 -21.67 -4.42 8.10
N SER A 248 -22.49 -5.36 7.62
CA SER A 248 -22.69 -6.66 8.28
C SER A 248 -21.47 -7.58 8.26
N THR A 249 -20.50 -7.31 7.39
CA THR A 249 -19.22 -8.06 7.31
C THR A 249 -18.06 -7.30 7.96
N THR A 250 -18.29 -6.08 8.45
CA THR A 250 -17.28 -5.31 9.18
C THR A 250 -17.22 -5.78 10.62
N ARG A 251 -16.01 -6.09 11.10
CA ARG A 251 -15.78 -6.48 12.50
C ARG A 251 -16.35 -5.45 13.48
N GLY A 252 -17.16 -5.89 14.43
CA GLY A 252 -17.82 -5.04 15.42
C GLY A 252 -19.18 -4.47 14.96
N PHE A 253 -19.61 -4.77 13.73
CA PHE A 253 -20.87 -4.31 13.14
C PHE A 253 -21.72 -5.47 12.60
N GLU A 254 -21.33 -6.72 12.85
CA GLU A 254 -22.05 -7.92 12.39
C GLU A 254 -23.50 -7.96 12.92
N LYS A 255 -23.74 -7.31 14.06
CA LYS A 255 -25.06 -7.18 14.71
C LYS A 255 -25.57 -5.75 14.73
N ALA A 256 -25.10 -4.90 13.81
CA ALA A 256 -25.54 -3.51 13.75
C ALA A 256 -27.05 -3.42 13.43
N GLU A 257 -27.76 -2.59 14.19
CA GLU A 257 -29.16 -2.24 13.97
C GLU A 257 -29.23 -0.92 13.22
N VAL A 258 -29.51 -0.96 11.92
CA VAL A 258 -29.70 0.24 11.10
C VAL A 258 -31.08 0.85 11.36
N THR A 259 -31.10 2.07 11.89
CA THR A 259 -32.32 2.82 12.21
C THR A 259 -32.70 3.84 11.14
N LYS A 260 -31.74 4.28 10.32
CA LYS A 260 -31.99 5.25 9.25
C LYS A 260 -31.14 4.97 8.01
N ARG A 261 -31.72 5.27 6.85
CA ARG A 261 -31.12 5.17 5.51
C ARG A 261 -31.41 6.47 4.77
N ASP A 262 -30.37 7.22 4.44
CA ASP A 262 -30.49 8.50 3.74
C ASP A 262 -29.66 8.49 2.44
N THR A 263 -30.09 9.33 1.51
CA THR A 263 -29.24 9.78 0.39
C THR A 263 -28.65 11.14 0.76
N VAL A 264 -27.33 11.29 0.65
CA VAL A 264 -26.59 12.48 1.09
C VAL A 264 -25.53 12.89 0.07
N ALA A 265 -25.14 14.16 0.09
CA ALA A 265 -23.94 14.59 -0.62
C ALA A 265 -22.69 14.04 0.11
N PHE A 266 -21.86 13.27 -0.60
CA PHE A 266 -20.65 12.67 -0.04
C PHE A 266 -19.64 12.33 -1.14
N ALA A 267 -18.34 12.50 -0.86
CA ALA A 267 -17.23 12.21 -1.78
C ALA A 267 -17.33 12.90 -3.17
N GLY A 268 -18.01 14.05 -3.24
CA GLY A 268 -18.22 14.79 -4.49
C GLY A 268 -19.44 14.34 -5.32
N SER A 269 -20.26 13.40 -4.82
CA SER A 269 -21.53 12.98 -5.42
C SER A 269 -22.72 13.42 -4.56
N ASN A 270 -23.86 13.73 -5.20
CA ASN A 270 -25.14 13.98 -4.52
C ASN A 270 -25.95 12.69 -4.26
N GLU A 271 -25.45 11.54 -4.73
CA GLU A 271 -26.08 10.22 -4.61
C GLU A 271 -25.35 9.33 -3.61
N GLY A 272 -24.67 9.93 -2.62
CA GLY A 272 -24.03 9.18 -1.55
C GLY A 272 -25.07 8.47 -0.68
N SER A 273 -24.69 7.33 -0.09
CA SER A 273 -25.53 6.59 0.84
C SER A 273 -25.06 6.82 2.27
N MET A 274 -26.01 7.07 3.17
CA MET A 274 -25.75 7.14 4.61
C MET A 274 -26.62 6.15 5.37
N LEU A 275 -25.98 5.33 6.20
CA LEU A 275 -26.64 4.46 7.18
C LEU A 275 -26.34 4.99 8.58
N THR A 276 -27.34 5.07 9.44
CA THR A 276 -27.13 5.31 10.87
C THR A 276 -27.81 4.25 11.70
N GLY A 277 -27.26 3.98 12.87
CA GLY A 277 -27.81 2.97 13.73
C GLY A 277 -27.06 2.81 15.03
N THR A 278 -27.24 1.64 15.62
CA THR A 278 -26.52 1.24 16.83
C THR A 278 -25.85 -0.11 16.65
N THR A 279 -24.79 -0.36 17.40
CA THR A 279 -24.14 -1.67 17.49
C THR A 279 -23.73 -1.93 18.94
N ALA A 280 -23.52 -3.20 19.27
CA ALA A 280 -22.92 -3.57 20.54
C ALA A 280 -21.41 -3.29 20.50
N GLY A 281 -20.89 -2.65 21.53
CA GLY A 281 -19.46 -2.54 21.80
C GLY A 281 -19.11 -3.22 23.13
N ASP A 282 -17.81 -3.47 23.33
CA ASP A 282 -17.30 -4.09 24.56
C ASP A 282 -17.63 -3.28 25.82
N SER A 283 -17.67 -1.95 25.69
CA SER A 283 -18.00 -0.98 26.75
C SER A 283 -19.48 -0.62 26.85
N GLY A 284 -20.35 -1.17 25.99
CA GLY A 284 -21.78 -0.84 25.95
C GLY A 284 -22.29 -0.53 24.54
N ARG A 285 -23.49 0.06 24.47
CA ARG A 285 -24.12 0.39 23.19
C ARG A 285 -23.43 1.58 22.52
N LYS A 286 -23.12 1.42 21.24
CA LYS A 286 -22.51 2.45 20.40
C LYS A 286 -23.50 2.92 19.34
N ARG A 287 -23.45 4.21 19.03
CA ARG A 287 -24.07 4.77 17.82
C ARG A 287 -23.04 4.79 16.71
N PHE A 288 -23.51 4.63 15.47
CA PHE A 288 -22.66 4.74 14.30
C PHE A 288 -23.32 5.52 13.16
N ALA A 289 -22.48 6.04 12.28
CA ALA A 289 -22.85 6.45 10.93
C ALA A 289 -21.86 5.88 9.92
N GLN A 290 -22.38 5.42 8.80
CA GLN A 290 -21.61 5.01 7.64
C GLN A 290 -22.02 5.86 6.45
N TYR A 291 -21.04 6.44 5.77
CA TYR A 291 -21.19 7.19 4.53
C TYR A 291 -20.49 6.42 3.42
N MET A 292 -21.08 6.42 2.23
CA MET A 292 -20.49 5.85 1.04
C MET A 292 -20.72 6.74 -0.15
N GLY A 293 -19.70 6.92 -0.99
CA GLY A 293 -19.77 7.70 -2.22
C GLY A 293 -19.07 6.98 -3.35
N LEU A 294 -19.71 6.97 -4.51
CA LEU A 294 -19.23 6.31 -5.72
C LEU A 294 -18.44 7.29 -6.58
N GLY A 295 -17.25 6.89 -7.02
CA GLY A 295 -16.43 7.58 -7.99
C GLY A 295 -16.82 7.22 -9.43
N ALA A 296 -16.36 8.01 -10.39
CA ALA A 296 -16.71 7.83 -11.81
C ALA A 296 -16.24 6.47 -12.38
N ASP A 297 -15.23 5.85 -11.79
CA ASP A 297 -14.71 4.54 -12.15
C ASP A 297 -15.47 3.37 -11.50
N GLY A 298 -16.55 3.64 -10.78
CA GLY A 298 -17.35 2.65 -10.06
C GLY A 298 -16.72 2.16 -8.75
N ARG A 299 -15.58 2.72 -8.33
CA ARG A 299 -15.02 2.49 -6.99
C ARG A 299 -15.63 3.44 -5.98
N PHE A 300 -15.49 3.15 -4.68
CA PHE A 300 -16.12 3.98 -3.65
C PHE A 300 -15.17 4.35 -2.52
N VAL A 301 -15.46 5.49 -1.89
CA VAL A 301 -14.96 5.84 -0.56
C VAL A 301 -16.04 5.51 0.46
N ARG A 302 -15.64 4.89 1.57
CA ARG A 302 -16.48 4.61 2.73
C ARG A 302 -15.92 5.34 3.93
N MET A 303 -16.75 6.09 4.64
CA MET A 303 -16.45 6.55 6.00
C MET A 303 -17.35 5.80 6.97
N ILE A 304 -16.79 5.25 8.05
CA ILE A 304 -17.58 4.71 9.16
C ILE A 304 -17.08 5.32 10.46
N VAL A 305 -18.01 5.78 11.28
CA VAL A 305 -17.73 6.32 12.61
C VAL A 305 -18.59 5.63 13.64
N SER A 306 -18.01 5.33 14.80
CA SER A 306 -18.73 4.82 15.97
C SER A 306 -18.22 5.46 17.26
N ALA A 307 -19.13 5.75 18.17
CA ALA A 307 -18.83 6.24 19.51
C ALA A 307 -19.90 5.76 20.50
N ASP A 308 -19.60 5.86 21.79
CA ASP A 308 -20.57 5.56 22.83
C ASP A 308 -21.84 6.40 22.64
N GLU A 309 -22.99 5.76 22.79
CA GLU A 309 -24.30 6.37 22.51
C GLU A 309 -24.51 7.70 23.27
N ALA A 310 -24.04 7.77 24.52
CA ALA A 310 -24.15 8.95 25.38
C ALA A 310 -23.34 10.16 24.89
N THR A 311 -22.25 9.95 24.15
CA THR A 311 -21.36 11.03 23.68
C THR A 311 -21.48 11.31 22.20
N TYR A 312 -22.10 10.40 21.43
CA TYR A 312 -22.15 10.51 19.97
C TYR A 312 -22.73 11.84 19.48
N SER A 313 -23.80 12.34 20.09
CA SER A 313 -24.47 13.58 19.63
C SER A 313 -23.57 14.81 19.70
N SER A 314 -22.61 14.88 20.63
CA SER A 314 -21.67 16.01 20.68
C SER A 314 -20.62 15.96 19.57
N LEU A 315 -20.42 14.79 18.94
CA LEU A 315 -19.46 14.58 17.85
C LEU A 315 -20.07 14.81 16.48
N GLU A 316 -21.41 14.84 16.36
CA GLU A 316 -22.12 14.96 15.07
C GLU A 316 -21.65 16.16 14.21
N PRO A 317 -21.40 17.37 14.76
CA PRO A 317 -20.88 18.48 13.97
C PRO A 317 -19.49 18.18 13.36
N ALA A 318 -18.59 17.58 14.13
CA ALA A 318 -17.24 17.23 13.67
C ALA A 318 -17.28 16.09 12.65
N ILE A 319 -18.12 15.07 12.88
CA ILE A 319 -18.34 13.97 11.94
C ILE A 319 -18.83 14.51 10.59
N LYS A 320 -19.79 15.43 10.60
CA LYS A 320 -20.30 16.06 9.39
C LYS A 320 -19.22 16.88 8.68
N ALA A 321 -18.47 17.69 9.40
CA ALA A 321 -17.39 18.49 8.82
C ALA A 321 -16.29 17.63 8.17
N ILE A 322 -15.98 16.47 8.77
CA ILE A 322 -15.06 15.49 8.18
C ILE A 322 -15.69 14.88 6.92
N ALA A 323 -16.95 14.43 6.98
CA ALA A 323 -17.67 13.87 5.83
C ALA A 323 -17.68 14.84 4.63
N ASP A 324 -18.00 16.10 4.89
CA ASP A 324 -18.09 17.17 3.88
C ASP A 324 -16.71 17.51 3.28
N SER A 325 -15.61 17.18 3.98
CA SER A 325 -14.25 17.39 3.47
C SER A 325 -13.77 16.28 2.50
N ILE A 326 -14.48 15.15 2.46
CA ILE A 326 -14.06 13.98 1.70
C ILE A 326 -14.40 14.17 0.22
N ALA A 327 -13.40 13.94 -0.63
CA ALA A 327 -13.54 13.92 -2.08
C ALA A 327 -12.48 13.00 -2.70
N PHE A 328 -12.78 12.37 -3.83
CA PHE A 328 -11.75 11.64 -4.60
C PHE A 328 -10.60 12.57 -4.98
N ALA A 329 -9.38 12.03 -4.96
CA ALA A 329 -8.23 12.74 -5.52
C ALA A 329 -8.44 12.91 -7.03
N LYS A 330 -7.94 14.02 -7.57
CA LYS A 330 -7.92 14.28 -9.02
C LYS A 330 -6.67 13.69 -9.64
#